data_AF-A0A834S4C0-F1
#
_entry.id   AF-A0A834S4C0-F1
#
_cell.length_a   1.000
_cell.length_b   1.000
_cell.length_c   1.000
_cell.angle_alpha   90.00
_cell.angle_beta   90.00
_cell.angle_gamma   90.00
#
_symmetry.space_group_name_H-M   'P 1'
#
loop_
_entity.id
_entity.type
_entity.pdbx_description
1 polymer ?
#
loop_
_entity_poly.entity_id
_entity_poly.type
_entity_poly.pdbx_seq_one_letter_code
_entity_poly.pdbx_strand_id
1 'polypeptide(L)'
;MDVDDVNSVERGHDMVRAERASEGGRSRDNSPRIRKNSRADGLSEGQASVSSPSATLSPPSPYYVQRPKSTSGGVSVASLLQSHNPEGLPESSLPSHSRGSMQHEAHSRPSESTHRPDAMPEGTRAYSSQPTPLTHAEALLVHHYTEHLGRWLDCTDATRQFTLGVPEKVKHCPVLCHAVLSFAARHCREGTTAEAAYERCIALLIERLNEDAASQDETLLCAIVILRFFEQLNVPSSTGSDDEQHLAGCSAIIRSSQGHHFVDPSAPTLREAAFWVYVRQCLYNATINQQPPDIDFSLKLHPSPGQMRDAHPLARLRLETAWANQMTWNLARVVNFCFDGNEYPNERAHRPQRWQELWDLVQKWLQDRPQGFNAIFEGPVDNQSSFPDIWFTADWHVVSFGFYNFACIMLLRYKPGPKFAIRNVSSLSPTDHQILSHARAICGASKSSPETVPLAITVCHTIFIWGPLVLDPKERGQVVEILTNFEKNHVWPTTWIINAVKDEWGVSATPASPT
;
A
#
# COMPACT_ATOMS: atom_id res chain seq x y z
N MET A 1 13.71 -71.83 -13.43
CA MET A 1 13.50 -70.73 -14.38
C MET A 1 14.42 -69.62 -13.96
N ASP A 2 15.17 -69.15 -14.94
CA ASP A 2 16.47 -68.48 -14.88
C ASP A 2 16.33 -67.02 -14.38
N VAL A 3 17.26 -66.38 -13.63
CA VAL A 3 18.72 -66.19 -13.82
C VAL A 3 18.99 -65.30 -15.04
N ASP A 4 19.72 -64.17 -15.03
CA ASP A 4 20.58 -63.41 -14.07
C ASP A 4 19.99 -62.00 -13.81
N ASP A 5 20.34 -61.14 -12.82
CA ASP A 5 21.60 -60.71 -12.18
C ASP A 5 22.57 -59.86 -13.05
N VAL A 6 23.15 -58.81 -12.44
CA VAL A 6 24.46 -58.16 -12.69
C VAL A 6 24.53 -56.80 -11.99
N ASN A 7 25.58 -56.65 -11.18
CA ASN A 7 25.89 -55.55 -10.28
C ASN A 7 26.80 -54.46 -10.90
N SER A 8 27.17 -53.49 -10.05
CA SER A 8 28.46 -52.77 -10.04
C SER A 8 28.54 -51.47 -10.87
N VAL A 9 29.30 -50.41 -10.48
CA VAL A 9 30.45 -50.30 -9.57
C VAL A 9 30.44 -48.97 -8.78
N GLU A 10 30.76 -48.98 -7.48
CA GLU A 10 31.30 -47.81 -6.76
C GLU A 10 32.82 -47.66 -7.00
N ARG A 11 33.30 -46.45 -7.29
CA ARG A 11 34.66 -46.01 -6.92
C ARG A 11 34.69 -44.52 -6.62
N GLY A 12 35.06 -44.16 -5.39
CA GLY A 12 35.64 -42.84 -5.11
C GLY A 12 37.16 -42.87 -5.25
N HIS A 13 37.80 -41.68 -5.23
CA HIS A 13 39.00 -41.37 -4.42
C HIS A 13 39.60 -40.00 -4.76
N ASP A 14 40.18 -39.38 -3.74
CA ASP A 14 41.29 -38.40 -3.71
C ASP A 14 41.20 -37.13 -4.59
N MET A 15 41.08 -35.91 -4.05
CA MET A 15 41.92 -35.21 -3.04
C MET A 15 43.34 -34.87 -3.54
N VAL A 16 43.52 -33.64 -4.08
CA VAL A 16 44.81 -32.93 -4.03
C VAL A 16 44.61 -31.46 -3.66
N ARG A 17 45.44 -31.00 -2.71
CA ARG A 17 45.53 -29.66 -2.14
C ARG A 17 46.98 -29.19 -2.26
N ALA A 18 47.25 -28.06 -2.90
CA ALA A 18 48.50 -27.28 -2.81
C ALA A 18 48.24 -25.89 -3.44
N GLU A 19 48.23 -24.78 -2.68
CA GLU A 19 49.38 -23.92 -2.29
C GLU A 19 49.79 -22.92 -3.39
N ARG A 20 49.72 -21.59 -3.14
CA ARG A 20 50.75 -20.67 -2.58
C ARG A 20 52.02 -20.57 -3.47
N ALA A 21 52.64 -19.43 -3.73
CA ALA A 21 52.63 -18.09 -3.11
C ALA A 21 52.68 -16.96 -4.18
N SER A 22 52.37 -15.69 -3.89
CA SER A 22 53.30 -14.54 -3.62
C SER A 22 54.39 -14.28 -4.70
N GLU A 23 54.85 -13.06 -4.99
CA GLU A 23 54.88 -11.81 -4.21
C GLU A 23 55.22 -10.57 -5.10
N GLY A 24 55.14 -9.35 -4.53
CA GLY A 24 55.78 -8.14 -5.07
C GLY A 24 54.94 -7.32 -6.10
N GLY A 25 54.54 -6.07 -5.86
CA GLY A 25 54.80 -5.15 -4.76
C GLY A 25 55.78 -4.03 -5.11
N ARG A 26 55.28 -2.79 -5.27
CA ARG A 26 56.06 -1.55 -5.05
C ARG A 26 55.19 -0.31 -4.82
N SER A 27 55.41 0.31 -3.67
CA SER A 27 55.19 1.74 -3.36
C SER A 27 55.87 2.67 -4.38
N ARG A 28 55.65 3.99 -4.48
CA ARG A 28 55.15 5.06 -3.57
C ARG A 28 54.89 6.31 -4.45
N ASP A 29 54.10 7.31 -4.03
CA ASP A 29 54.61 8.62 -3.53
C ASP A 29 53.48 9.62 -3.16
N ASN A 30 53.88 10.79 -2.64
CA ASN A 30 53.14 11.70 -1.76
C ASN A 30 52.42 12.90 -2.42
N SER A 31 51.17 13.13 -1.96
CA SER A 31 50.71 14.37 -1.27
C SER A 31 50.85 15.75 -2.01
N PRO A 32 50.49 16.92 -1.40
CA PRO A 32 49.35 17.69 -1.92
C PRO A 32 49.68 19.12 -2.38
N ARG A 33 48.78 19.76 -3.14
CA ARG A 33 48.92 21.17 -3.54
C ARG A 33 48.01 22.12 -2.75
N ILE A 34 48.64 23.01 -1.98
CA ILE A 34 48.04 24.16 -1.30
C ILE A 34 48.18 25.42 -2.17
N ARG A 35 47.10 26.18 -2.35
CA ARG A 35 47.10 27.64 -2.63
C ARG A 35 45.90 28.23 -1.88
N LYS A 36 46.09 28.92 -0.74
CA LYS A 36 46.50 30.34 -0.56
C LYS A 36 45.45 31.36 -1.03
N ASN A 37 44.73 31.91 -0.04
CA ASN A 37 43.95 33.16 -0.14
C ASN A 37 44.87 34.38 -0.28
N SER A 38 44.31 35.48 -0.82
CA SER A 38 44.83 36.84 -0.67
C SER A 38 43.69 37.84 -0.37
N ARG A 39 43.89 38.63 0.69
CA ARG A 39 43.27 39.97 0.94
C ARG A 39 43.60 40.93 -0.23
N ALA A 40 43.10 42.16 -0.44
CA ALA A 40 42.33 43.19 0.29
C ALA A 40 41.87 44.26 -0.76
N ASP A 41 41.06 45.31 -0.52
CA ASP A 41 39.99 45.68 0.45
C ASP A 41 39.35 47.02 -0.08
N GLY A 42 38.12 47.39 0.34
CA GLY A 42 37.70 48.81 0.41
C GLY A 42 36.50 49.35 -0.43
N LEU A 43 35.39 49.66 0.29
CA LEU A 43 34.42 50.78 0.07
C LEU A 43 33.56 50.80 -1.23
N SER A 44 32.28 51.23 -1.25
CA SER A 44 31.39 51.79 -0.22
C SER A 44 29.90 51.45 -0.47
N GLU A 45 29.12 51.56 0.60
CA GLU A 45 27.65 51.57 0.79
C GLU A 45 26.67 51.55 -0.40
N GLY A 46 25.68 50.66 -0.30
CA GLY A 46 24.38 50.74 -0.98
C GLY A 46 23.36 49.85 -0.27
N GLN A 47 22.39 50.44 0.43
CA GLN A 47 21.36 49.70 1.19
C GLN A 47 20.39 48.98 0.24
N ALA A 48 20.31 47.65 0.35
CA ALA A 48 19.23 46.85 -0.23
C ALA A 48 18.94 45.64 0.67
N SER A 49 17.65 45.30 0.79
CA SER A 49 17.11 44.26 1.67
C SER A 49 17.69 42.87 1.40
N VAL A 50 18.19 42.20 2.46
CA VAL A 50 18.68 40.82 2.39
C VAL A 50 17.51 39.84 2.41
N SER A 51 17.07 39.39 1.23
CA SER A 51 16.34 38.14 1.08
C SER A 51 17.32 36.96 1.06
N SER A 52 17.11 35.98 1.94
CA SER A 52 17.95 34.78 2.04
C SER A 52 17.97 33.98 0.74
N PRO A 53 19.10 33.34 0.38
CA PRO A 53 19.23 32.65 -0.89
C PRO A 53 18.33 31.41 -0.95
N SER A 54 17.56 31.30 -2.04
CA SER A 54 16.73 30.13 -2.33
C SER A 54 17.58 28.86 -2.32
N ALA A 55 17.26 27.92 -1.43
CA ALA A 55 17.78 26.56 -1.52
C ALA A 55 17.35 25.99 -2.88
N THR A 56 18.32 25.57 -3.69
CA THR A 56 18.05 24.98 -5.00
C THR A 56 17.36 23.64 -4.81
N LEU A 57 16.03 23.65 -4.89
CA LEU A 57 15.21 22.45 -4.86
C LEU A 57 15.68 21.46 -5.93
N SER A 58 15.60 20.17 -5.59
CA SER A 58 15.77 19.08 -6.55
C SER A 58 14.92 19.35 -7.80
N PRO A 59 15.40 19.02 -9.02
CA PRO A 59 14.63 19.29 -10.23
C PRO A 59 13.26 18.61 -10.13
N PRO A 60 12.17 19.29 -10.53
CA PRO A 60 10.84 18.72 -10.45
C PRO A 60 10.79 17.40 -11.24
N SER A 61 10.17 16.40 -10.62
CA SER A 61 9.82 15.15 -11.30
C SER A 61 8.98 15.49 -12.54
N PRO A 62 9.36 15.07 -13.76
CA PRO A 62 8.58 15.39 -14.96
C PRO A 62 7.23 14.67 -15.02
N TYR A 63 6.86 13.96 -13.95
CA TYR A 63 5.61 13.21 -13.77
C TYR A 63 4.62 13.91 -12.82
N TYR A 64 4.82 15.20 -12.51
CA TYR A 64 3.85 15.98 -11.75
C TYR A 64 2.70 16.43 -12.66
N VAL A 65 1.58 15.72 -12.61
CA VAL A 65 0.33 16.14 -13.26
C VAL A 65 -0.23 17.35 -12.50
N GLN A 66 -0.18 18.54 -13.10
CA GLN A 66 -0.81 19.73 -12.53
C GLN A 66 -2.34 19.53 -12.47
N ARG A 67 -2.89 19.38 -11.27
CA ARG A 67 -4.34 19.34 -11.06
C ARG A 67 -4.92 20.74 -10.85
N PRO A 68 -6.06 21.09 -11.46
CA PRO A 68 -6.84 22.24 -11.04
C PRO A 68 -7.41 21.98 -9.63
N LYS A 69 -7.40 22.98 -8.76
CA LYS A 69 -8.02 22.86 -7.43
C LYS A 69 -9.54 22.87 -7.56
N SER A 70 -10.15 21.72 -7.29
CA SER A 70 -11.59 21.56 -7.08
C SER A 70 -12.01 22.33 -5.82
N THR A 71 -12.98 23.24 -5.94
CA THR A 71 -13.63 23.91 -4.80
C THR A 71 -15.07 23.43 -4.69
N SER A 72 -15.28 22.21 -4.19
CA SER A 72 -16.60 21.70 -3.80
C SER A 72 -16.91 22.08 -2.35
N GLY A 73 -18.04 22.75 -2.11
CA GLY A 73 -18.46 23.25 -0.79
C GLY A 73 -19.05 22.20 0.15
N GLY A 74 -18.44 21.02 0.25
CA GLY A 74 -18.85 19.95 1.16
C GLY A 74 -18.21 20.08 2.55
N VAL A 75 -18.94 19.69 3.60
CA VAL A 75 -18.36 19.53 4.94
C VAL A 75 -17.64 18.18 4.99
N SER A 76 -16.31 18.22 5.03
CA SER A 76 -15.46 17.04 5.17
C SER A 76 -15.31 16.62 6.64
N VAL A 77 -15.23 15.32 6.92
CA VAL A 77 -15.05 14.78 8.29
C VAL A 77 -13.80 15.37 8.97
N ALA A 78 -12.71 15.60 8.23
CA ALA A 78 -11.50 16.25 8.74
C ALA A 78 -11.77 17.58 9.45
N SER A 79 -12.73 18.38 8.95
CA SER A 79 -13.07 19.68 9.54
C SER A 79 -13.73 19.56 10.91
N LEU A 80 -14.43 18.46 11.16
CA LEU A 80 -15.06 18.16 12.45
C LEU A 80 -14.01 17.64 13.45
N LEU A 81 -13.16 16.71 13.01
CA LEU A 81 -12.09 16.14 13.85
C LEU A 81 -11.04 17.19 14.27
N GLN A 82 -10.79 18.22 13.46
CA GLN A 82 -9.88 19.33 13.81
C GLN A 82 -10.45 20.30 14.85
N SER A 83 -11.75 20.27 15.15
CA SER A 83 -12.36 21.19 16.12
C SER A 83 -12.04 20.85 17.60
N HIS A 84 -11.48 19.67 17.87
CA HIS A 84 -11.06 19.22 19.19
C HIS A 84 -9.55 19.32 19.41
N ASN A 85 -9.03 20.54 19.50
CA ASN A 85 -7.68 20.79 20.03
C ASN A 85 -7.71 21.98 21.02
N PRO A 86 -7.72 21.73 22.35
CA PRO A 86 -7.74 22.79 23.34
C PRO A 86 -6.33 23.33 23.62
N GLU A 87 -5.83 24.21 22.76
CA GLU A 87 -4.67 25.05 23.10
C GLU A 87 -5.12 26.24 23.95
N GLY A 88 -4.52 26.39 25.16
CA GLY A 88 -4.53 27.66 25.89
C GLY A 88 -4.98 27.61 27.35
N LEU A 89 -4.10 27.14 28.25
CA LEU A 89 -4.08 27.61 29.65
C LEU A 89 -2.63 27.92 30.07
N PRO A 90 -2.36 29.09 30.70
CA PRO A 90 -1.00 29.53 31.02
C PRO A 90 -0.45 28.89 32.30
N GLU A 91 0.88 28.80 32.39
CA GLU A 91 1.60 28.40 33.60
C GLU A 91 1.23 29.30 34.80
N SER A 92 0.87 28.68 35.93
CA SER A 92 1.02 29.34 37.23
C SER A 92 1.14 28.36 38.40
N SER A 93 2.16 28.60 39.24
CA SER A 93 2.27 28.20 40.65
C SER A 93 2.10 26.72 41.05
N LEU A 94 3.24 26.05 41.25
CA LEU A 94 3.39 24.91 42.17
C LEU A 94 3.15 25.34 43.63
N PRO A 95 2.50 24.49 44.44
CA PRO A 95 2.77 24.40 45.88
C PRO A 95 3.43 23.06 46.25
N SER A 96 4.48 23.14 47.06
CA SER A 96 5.23 21.99 47.57
C SER A 96 4.48 21.23 48.67
N HIS A 97 4.39 19.89 48.57
CA HIS A 97 4.10 19.03 49.72
C HIS A 97 5.04 17.81 49.84
N SER A 98 5.92 17.92 50.83
CA SER A 98 6.56 16.92 51.70
C SER A 98 6.49 15.43 51.34
N ARG A 99 7.67 14.80 51.27
CA ARG A 99 7.86 13.34 51.37
C ARG A 99 7.29 12.79 52.69
N GLY A 100 6.49 11.72 52.61
CA GLY A 100 6.08 10.88 53.74
C GLY A 100 6.59 9.44 53.57
N SER A 101 7.08 8.82 54.65
CA SER A 101 7.74 7.50 54.64
C SER A 101 6.85 6.36 54.14
N MET A 102 7.43 5.44 53.36
CA MET A 102 6.91 4.07 53.29
C MET A 102 7.29 3.32 54.58
N GLN A 103 6.40 2.47 55.08
CA GLN A 103 6.74 1.34 55.94
C GLN A 103 6.06 0.08 55.39
N HIS A 104 6.81 -1.02 55.38
CA HIS A 104 6.29 -2.34 55.06
C HIS A 104 5.44 -2.85 56.22
N GLU A 105 4.28 -3.44 55.93
CA GLU A 105 3.77 -4.55 56.71
C GLU A 105 2.96 -5.49 55.82
N ALA A 106 3.03 -6.79 56.11
CA ALA A 106 2.36 -7.84 55.36
C ALA A 106 1.24 -8.45 56.20
N HIS A 107 0.16 -8.91 55.57
CA HIS A 107 -0.33 -10.31 55.65
C HIS A 107 -1.74 -10.49 55.06
N SER A 108 -2.08 -11.77 54.83
CA SER A 108 -3.43 -12.34 54.69
C SER A 108 -4.12 -12.30 53.31
N ARG A 109 -4.10 -13.46 52.63
CA ARG A 109 -5.12 -13.84 51.64
C ARG A 109 -6.47 -14.09 52.34
N PRO A 110 -7.59 -13.95 51.62
CA PRO A 110 -8.45 -15.12 51.45
C PRO A 110 -9.04 -15.29 50.03
N SER A 111 -9.17 -16.57 49.66
CA SER A 111 -10.25 -17.18 48.86
C SER A 111 -10.52 -16.75 47.42
N GLU A 112 -10.60 -17.76 46.55
CA GLU A 112 -10.95 -17.66 45.13
C GLU A 112 -12.42 -17.26 44.93
N SER A 113 -12.66 -16.28 44.06
CA SER A 113 -13.93 -16.06 43.38
C SER A 113 -13.68 -16.01 41.87
N THR A 114 -14.51 -16.72 41.11
CA THR A 114 -14.34 -16.86 39.66
C THR A 114 -14.73 -15.59 38.93
N HIS A 115 -13.79 -14.65 38.80
CA HIS A 115 -13.99 -13.44 38.01
C HIS A 115 -14.19 -13.80 36.54
N ARG A 116 -15.40 -13.51 36.02
CA ARG A 116 -15.63 -13.32 34.58
C ARG A 116 -14.71 -12.17 34.11
N PRO A 117 -14.16 -12.20 32.88
CA PRO A 117 -13.47 -11.05 32.32
C PRO A 117 -14.39 -9.83 32.32
N ASP A 118 -13.83 -8.68 32.67
CA ASP A 118 -14.59 -7.43 32.83
C ASP A 118 -15.28 -6.96 31.55
N ALA A 119 -16.32 -6.16 31.75
CA ALA A 119 -17.15 -5.65 30.67
C ALA A 119 -16.36 -4.73 29.71
N MET A 120 -16.60 -4.92 28.42
CA MET A 120 -16.26 -3.94 27.37
C MET A 120 -16.82 -2.55 27.74
N PRO A 121 -16.07 -1.45 27.52
CA PRO A 121 -16.55 -0.09 27.81
C PRO A 121 -17.90 0.20 27.16
N GLU A 122 -18.77 0.96 27.83
CA GLU A 122 -20.19 1.07 27.40
C GLU A 122 -20.38 1.66 25.99
N GLY A 123 -19.39 2.38 25.45
CA GLY A 123 -19.33 2.87 24.06
C GLY A 123 -18.97 1.84 22.98
N THR A 124 -18.59 0.61 23.36
CA THR A 124 -18.22 -0.47 22.40
C THR A 124 -19.31 -1.53 22.21
N ARG A 125 -20.55 -1.24 22.64
CA ARG A 125 -21.69 -2.13 22.43
C ARG A 125 -22.06 -2.16 20.94
N ALA A 126 -22.14 -3.35 20.34
CA ALA A 126 -22.65 -3.48 18.98
C ALA A 126 -24.09 -2.91 18.88
N TYR A 127 -24.25 -1.80 18.14
CA TYR A 127 -25.43 -0.94 18.22
C TYR A 127 -26.64 -1.39 17.38
N SER A 128 -27.12 -2.59 17.68
CA SER A 128 -28.54 -2.87 17.92
C SER A 128 -28.65 -4.31 18.45
N SER A 129 -29.24 -4.49 19.63
CA SER A 129 -29.49 -5.84 20.18
C SER A 129 -30.61 -6.60 19.45
N GLN A 130 -31.30 -5.94 18.51
CA GLN A 130 -32.25 -6.54 17.58
C GLN A 130 -31.79 -6.29 16.14
N PRO A 131 -31.59 -7.33 15.31
CA PRO A 131 -31.17 -7.15 13.92
C PRO A 131 -32.25 -6.40 13.11
N THR A 132 -31.85 -5.35 12.41
CA THR A 132 -32.74 -4.64 11.47
C THR A 132 -33.00 -5.54 10.25
N PRO A 133 -34.26 -5.77 9.86
CA PRO A 133 -34.57 -6.54 8.65
C PRO A 133 -34.17 -5.74 7.41
N LEU A 134 -33.52 -6.41 6.45
CA LEU A 134 -33.26 -5.84 5.12
C LEU A 134 -34.49 -5.99 4.25
N THR A 135 -34.76 -5.01 3.40
CA THR A 135 -35.68 -5.17 2.26
C THR A 135 -35.09 -6.15 1.23
N HIS A 136 -35.92 -6.64 0.30
CA HIS A 136 -35.46 -7.51 -0.77
C HIS A 136 -34.36 -6.86 -1.64
N ALA A 137 -34.50 -5.56 -1.96
CA ALA A 137 -33.50 -4.82 -2.74
C ALA A 137 -32.17 -4.69 -1.98
N GLU A 138 -32.21 -4.36 -0.69
CA GLU A 138 -31.01 -4.28 0.15
C GLU A 138 -30.35 -5.66 0.31
N ALA A 139 -31.13 -6.73 0.44
CA ALA A 139 -30.61 -8.10 0.51
C ALA A 139 -29.92 -8.53 -0.80
N LEU A 140 -30.44 -8.14 -1.97
CA LEU A 140 -29.78 -8.36 -3.26
C LEU A 140 -28.44 -7.61 -3.34
N LEU A 141 -28.38 -6.36 -2.89
CA LEU A 141 -27.13 -5.57 -2.89
C LEU A 141 -26.09 -6.13 -1.91
N VAL A 142 -26.50 -6.59 -0.72
CA VAL A 142 -25.61 -7.29 0.22
C VAL A 142 -25.10 -8.62 -0.37
N HIS A 143 -25.92 -9.35 -1.12
CA HIS A 143 -25.48 -10.55 -1.82
C HIS A 143 -24.54 -10.24 -3.00
N HIS A 144 -24.80 -9.18 -3.77
CA HIS A 144 -23.88 -8.71 -4.81
C HIS A 144 -22.51 -8.33 -4.21
N TYR A 145 -22.51 -7.69 -3.02
CA TYR A 145 -21.28 -7.41 -2.29
C TYR A 145 -20.51 -8.69 -1.94
N THR A 146 -21.16 -9.76 -1.47
CA THR A 146 -20.47 -11.02 -1.14
C THR A 146 -19.87 -11.71 -2.36
N GLU A 147 -20.61 -11.79 -3.47
CA GLU A 147 -20.14 -12.50 -4.67
C GLU A 147 -19.00 -11.76 -5.37
N HIS A 148 -19.03 -10.43 -5.40
CA HIS A 148 -18.16 -9.65 -6.29
C HIS A 148 -17.16 -8.75 -5.58
N LEU A 149 -17.54 -8.11 -4.47
CA LEU A 149 -16.83 -6.94 -3.90
C LEU A 149 -16.04 -7.25 -2.63
N GLY A 150 -16.55 -8.07 -1.72
CA GLY A 150 -15.84 -8.45 -0.49
C GLY A 150 -14.44 -9.01 -0.78
N ARG A 151 -14.31 -9.81 -1.84
CA ARG A 151 -13.05 -10.39 -2.31
C ARG A 151 -12.01 -9.35 -2.79
N TRP A 152 -12.42 -8.14 -3.18
CA TRP A 152 -11.47 -7.06 -3.51
C TRP A 152 -10.76 -6.58 -2.25
N LEU A 153 -11.49 -6.52 -1.13
CA LEU A 153 -10.96 -6.14 0.17
C LEU A 153 -10.10 -7.27 0.74
N ASP A 154 -10.54 -8.52 0.61
CA ASP A 154 -9.82 -9.73 1.07
C ASP A 154 -8.67 -10.19 0.15
N CYS A 155 -8.20 -9.35 -0.77
CA CYS A 155 -7.23 -9.76 -1.80
C CYS A 155 -5.83 -10.16 -1.29
N THR A 156 -5.55 -10.00 0.00
CA THR A 156 -4.39 -10.58 0.70
C THR A 156 -4.78 -11.45 1.89
N ASP A 157 -6.08 -11.67 2.13
CA ASP A 157 -6.60 -12.38 3.29
C ASP A 157 -7.30 -13.69 2.88
N ALA A 158 -6.60 -14.80 3.12
CA ALA A 158 -7.11 -16.14 2.90
C ALA A 158 -8.23 -16.55 3.87
N THR A 159 -8.45 -15.80 4.96
CA THR A 159 -9.57 -16.03 5.89
C THR A 159 -10.86 -15.32 5.47
N ARG A 160 -10.79 -14.41 4.49
CA ARG A 160 -11.89 -13.69 3.84
C ARG A 160 -12.79 -12.91 4.81
N GLN A 161 -12.20 -12.10 5.69
CA GLN A 161 -12.92 -11.34 6.72
C GLN A 161 -14.01 -10.41 6.13
N PHE A 162 -13.77 -9.72 5.01
CA PHE A 162 -14.79 -8.84 4.40
C PHE A 162 -15.87 -9.61 3.65
N THR A 163 -15.52 -10.66 2.92
CA THR A 163 -16.48 -11.49 2.16
C THR A 163 -17.44 -12.23 3.10
N LEU A 164 -16.95 -12.68 4.26
CA LEU A 164 -17.72 -13.53 5.18
C LEU A 164 -18.22 -12.79 6.43
N GLY A 165 -17.38 -11.97 7.07
CA GLY A 165 -17.69 -11.35 8.37
C GLY A 165 -18.50 -10.04 8.30
N VAL A 166 -18.32 -9.21 7.27
CA VAL A 166 -19.12 -7.99 7.08
C VAL A 166 -20.62 -8.27 6.87
N PRO A 167 -21.04 -9.22 6.01
CA PRO A 167 -22.46 -9.55 5.78
C PRO A 167 -23.22 -10.00 7.04
N GLU A 168 -22.56 -10.65 8.00
CA GLU A 168 -23.18 -11.03 9.28
C GLU A 168 -23.49 -9.80 10.16
N LYS A 169 -22.75 -8.70 9.94
CA LYS A 169 -22.78 -7.49 10.78
C LYS A 169 -23.65 -6.36 10.20
N VAL A 170 -24.00 -6.37 8.90
CA VAL A 170 -24.82 -5.29 8.30
C VAL A 170 -26.17 -5.09 8.99
N LYS A 171 -26.82 -6.16 9.48
CA LYS A 171 -28.10 -6.06 10.20
C LYS A 171 -27.98 -5.45 11.61
N HIS A 172 -26.76 -5.35 12.13
CA HIS A 172 -26.44 -4.90 13.49
C HIS A 172 -25.72 -3.54 13.50
N CYS A 173 -25.23 -3.05 12.36
CA CYS A 173 -24.58 -1.76 12.22
C CYS A 173 -25.11 -1.00 10.99
N PRO A 174 -25.99 0.01 11.17
CA PRO A 174 -26.56 0.79 10.08
C PRO A 174 -25.52 1.51 9.20
N VAL A 175 -24.40 1.98 9.79
CA VAL A 175 -23.29 2.59 9.04
C VAL A 175 -22.67 1.56 8.09
N LEU A 176 -22.31 0.38 8.60
CA LEU A 176 -21.75 -0.70 7.78
C LEU A 176 -22.75 -1.18 6.70
N CYS A 177 -24.04 -1.25 7.02
CA CYS A 177 -25.09 -1.56 6.06
C CYS A 177 -25.09 -0.56 4.90
N HIS A 178 -25.19 0.74 5.19
CA HIS A 178 -25.26 1.76 4.14
C HIS A 178 -23.95 1.89 3.33
N ALA A 179 -22.79 1.63 3.94
CA ALA A 179 -21.51 1.52 3.21
C ALA A 179 -21.49 0.35 2.22
N VAL A 180 -21.96 -0.83 2.63
CA VAL A 180 -22.10 -2.01 1.75
C VAL A 180 -23.08 -1.73 0.62
N LEU A 181 -24.24 -1.14 0.94
CA LEU A 181 -25.29 -0.82 -0.04
C LEU A 181 -24.82 0.22 -1.06
N SER A 182 -24.13 1.29 -0.65
CA SER A 182 -23.64 2.31 -1.59
C SER A 182 -22.59 1.73 -2.55
N PHE A 183 -21.64 0.95 -2.03
CA PHE A 183 -20.59 0.34 -2.84
C PHE A 183 -21.16 -0.71 -3.82
N ALA A 184 -22.07 -1.57 -3.36
CA ALA A 184 -22.76 -2.55 -4.20
C ALA A 184 -23.59 -1.87 -5.29
N ALA A 185 -24.46 -0.92 -4.93
CA ALA A 185 -25.30 -0.20 -5.89
C ALA A 185 -24.46 0.55 -6.93
N ARG A 186 -23.34 1.16 -6.52
CA ARG A 186 -22.42 1.83 -7.45
C ARG A 186 -21.83 0.88 -8.49
N HIS A 187 -21.43 -0.32 -8.07
CA HIS A 187 -20.92 -1.37 -8.96
C HIS A 187 -22.03 -1.95 -9.86
N CYS A 188 -23.26 -2.09 -9.36
CA CYS A 188 -24.46 -2.44 -10.14
C CYS A 188 -24.90 -1.31 -11.11
N ARG A 189 -24.25 -0.13 -11.06
CA ARG A 189 -24.57 1.08 -11.84
C ARG A 189 -25.91 1.73 -11.45
N GLU A 190 -26.43 1.43 -10.26
CA GLU A 190 -27.61 2.06 -9.66
C GLU A 190 -27.25 3.39 -8.97
N GLY A 191 -26.92 4.42 -9.76
CA GLY A 191 -26.40 5.69 -9.23
C GLY A 191 -27.24 6.32 -8.12
N THR A 192 -28.56 6.41 -8.31
CA THR A 192 -29.49 7.01 -7.33
C THR A 192 -29.58 6.21 -6.02
N THR A 193 -29.64 4.87 -6.10
CA THR A 193 -29.60 4.00 -4.92
C THR A 193 -28.27 4.17 -4.17
N ALA A 194 -27.17 4.26 -4.91
CA ALA A 194 -25.82 4.34 -4.37
C ALA A 194 -25.57 5.66 -3.64
N GLU A 195 -25.96 6.78 -4.25
CA GLU A 195 -25.87 8.13 -3.67
C GLU A 195 -26.75 8.27 -2.43
N ALA A 196 -28.03 7.86 -2.50
CA ALA A 196 -28.94 7.90 -1.35
C ALA A 196 -28.53 6.96 -0.20
N ALA A 197 -27.79 5.87 -0.47
CA ALA A 197 -27.18 5.04 0.56
C ALA A 197 -25.92 5.71 1.14
N TYR A 198 -25.10 6.33 0.30
CA TYR A 198 -23.89 7.04 0.70
C TYR A 198 -24.18 8.23 1.63
N GLU A 199 -25.12 9.11 1.26
CA GLU A 199 -25.53 10.25 2.10
C GLU A 199 -26.00 9.81 3.50
N ARG A 200 -26.86 8.78 3.56
CA ARG A 200 -27.29 8.17 4.83
C ARG A 200 -26.12 7.59 5.62
N CYS A 201 -25.16 6.97 4.94
CA CYS A 201 -23.97 6.44 5.59
C CYS A 201 -23.11 7.55 6.19
N ILE A 202 -22.88 8.66 5.47
CA ILE A 202 -22.08 9.80 5.95
C ILE A 202 -22.75 10.50 7.13
N ALA A 203 -24.07 10.69 7.09
CA ALA A 203 -24.81 11.27 8.22
C ALA A 203 -24.63 10.45 9.52
N LEU A 204 -24.85 9.13 9.44
CA LEU A 204 -24.66 8.22 10.57
C LEU A 204 -23.19 8.07 10.98
N LEU A 205 -22.26 8.12 10.03
CA LEU A 205 -20.83 8.07 10.29
C LEU A 205 -20.41 9.27 11.16
N ILE A 206 -20.78 10.49 10.76
CA ILE A 206 -20.45 11.73 11.49
C ILE A 206 -20.90 11.66 12.95
N GLU A 207 -22.10 11.15 13.22
CA GLU A 207 -22.59 10.94 14.59
C GLU A 207 -21.68 10.00 15.39
N ARG A 208 -21.29 8.86 14.80
CA ARG A 208 -20.43 7.85 15.45
C ARG A 208 -18.98 8.28 15.64
N LEU A 209 -18.42 9.13 14.78
CA LEU A 209 -17.04 9.59 14.92
C LEU A 209 -16.84 10.54 16.12
N ASN A 210 -17.92 11.06 16.69
CA ASN A 210 -17.89 11.88 17.91
C ASN A 210 -17.88 11.02 19.21
N GLU A 211 -17.96 9.70 19.12
CA GLU A 211 -17.89 8.80 20.27
C GLU A 211 -16.43 8.43 20.60
N ASP A 212 -16.01 8.53 21.88
CA ASP A 212 -14.65 8.15 22.34
C ASP A 212 -14.24 6.72 21.92
N ALA A 213 -15.23 5.84 21.78
CA ALA A 213 -15.07 4.45 21.41
C ALA A 213 -14.96 4.20 19.88
N ALA A 214 -15.05 5.23 19.02
CA ALA A 214 -15.06 5.07 17.56
C ALA A 214 -13.81 4.32 17.03
N SER A 215 -12.62 4.58 17.59
CA SER A 215 -11.39 3.85 17.25
C SER A 215 -11.45 2.35 17.60
N GLN A 216 -12.36 1.96 18.50
CA GLN A 216 -12.54 0.60 19.00
C GLN A 216 -13.73 -0.13 18.33
N ASP A 217 -14.50 0.50 17.45
CA ASP A 217 -15.56 -0.17 16.67
C ASP A 217 -15.00 -0.73 15.35
N GLU A 218 -14.81 -2.06 15.28
CA GLU A 218 -14.36 -2.74 14.05
C GLU A 218 -15.34 -2.60 12.87
N THR A 219 -16.64 -2.43 13.12
CA THR A 219 -17.65 -2.27 12.06
C THR A 219 -17.58 -0.89 11.44
N LEU A 220 -17.23 0.12 12.25
CA LEU A 220 -16.97 1.49 11.82
C LEU A 220 -15.72 1.56 10.94
N LEU A 221 -14.62 0.90 11.35
CA LEU A 221 -13.40 0.79 10.56
C LEU A 221 -13.65 0.09 9.20
N CYS A 222 -14.44 -0.98 9.19
CA CYS A 222 -14.86 -1.66 7.96
C CYS A 222 -15.70 -0.74 7.06
N ALA A 223 -16.63 0.02 7.63
CA ALA A 223 -17.46 0.95 6.86
C ALA A 223 -16.61 2.04 6.20
N ILE A 224 -15.64 2.63 6.92
CA ILE A 224 -14.73 3.65 6.39
C ILE A 224 -13.97 3.14 5.15
N VAL A 225 -13.36 1.95 5.22
CA VAL A 225 -12.57 1.42 4.08
C VAL A 225 -13.45 0.98 2.91
N ILE A 226 -14.70 0.55 3.15
CA ILE A 226 -15.69 0.27 2.10
C ILE A 226 -16.15 1.57 1.42
N LEU A 227 -16.47 2.62 2.18
CA LEU A 227 -16.82 3.94 1.64
C LEU A 227 -15.68 4.53 0.80
N ARG A 228 -14.42 4.28 1.18
CA ARG A 228 -13.26 4.74 0.39
C ARG A 228 -13.20 4.08 -0.99
N PHE A 229 -13.57 2.81 -1.11
CA PHE A 229 -13.75 2.16 -2.42
C PHE A 229 -14.93 2.75 -3.20
N PHE A 230 -16.02 3.15 -2.54
CA PHE A 230 -17.11 3.88 -3.19
C PHE A 230 -16.64 5.25 -3.73
N GLU A 231 -15.90 6.04 -2.96
CA GLU A 231 -15.31 7.31 -3.45
C GLU A 231 -14.41 7.05 -4.67
N GLN A 232 -13.56 6.02 -4.63
CA GLN A 232 -12.66 5.65 -5.73
C GLN A 232 -13.40 5.24 -7.02
N LEU A 233 -14.54 4.53 -6.91
CA LEU A 233 -15.41 4.26 -8.07
C LEU A 233 -16.14 5.51 -8.59
N ASN A 234 -16.16 6.62 -7.85
CA ASN A 234 -16.77 7.88 -8.26
C ASN A 234 -15.75 8.94 -8.75
N VAL A 235 -14.45 8.62 -8.76
CA VAL A 235 -13.42 9.50 -9.34
C VAL A 235 -13.76 9.84 -10.80
N PRO A 236 -13.81 11.13 -11.18
CA PRO A 236 -14.25 11.52 -12.52
C PRO A 236 -13.32 10.98 -13.62
N SER A 237 -13.89 10.24 -14.57
CA SER A 237 -13.18 9.62 -15.71
C SER A 237 -12.42 10.61 -16.61
N SER A 238 -12.66 11.91 -16.48
CA SER A 238 -11.99 12.98 -17.23
C SER A 238 -10.76 13.56 -16.53
N THR A 239 -10.70 13.58 -15.20
CA THR A 239 -9.62 14.25 -14.44
C THR A 239 -8.80 13.33 -13.56
N GLY A 240 -9.35 12.17 -13.15
CA GLY A 240 -8.71 11.32 -12.15
C GLY A 240 -8.60 11.96 -10.76
N SER A 241 -9.33 13.06 -10.49
CA SER A 241 -9.24 13.76 -9.20
C SER A 241 -10.00 13.00 -8.14
N ASP A 242 -9.25 12.40 -7.23
CA ASP A 242 -9.72 11.82 -5.99
C ASP A 242 -9.49 12.85 -4.87
N ASP A 243 -10.54 13.59 -4.54
CA ASP A 243 -10.51 14.73 -3.61
C ASP A 243 -10.76 14.30 -2.14
N GLU A 244 -10.99 13.00 -1.87
CA GLU A 244 -11.35 12.43 -0.55
C GLU A 244 -12.47 13.21 0.19
N GLN A 245 -13.48 13.63 -0.59
CA GLN A 245 -14.39 14.75 -0.27
C GLN A 245 -15.01 14.67 1.14
N HIS A 246 -15.38 13.46 1.59
CA HIS A 246 -15.94 13.27 2.92
C HIS A 246 -15.02 12.49 3.86
N LEU A 247 -14.24 11.52 3.34
CA LEU A 247 -13.42 10.64 4.19
C LEU A 247 -12.04 11.17 4.55
N ALA A 248 -11.61 12.33 4.04
CA ALA A 248 -10.42 13.00 4.55
C ALA A 248 -10.48 13.10 6.08
N GLY A 249 -9.42 12.68 6.77
CA GLY A 249 -9.35 12.63 8.24
C GLY A 249 -9.82 11.32 8.88
N CYS A 250 -10.68 10.52 8.25
CA CYS A 250 -11.08 9.19 8.78
C CYS A 250 -9.89 8.23 8.93
N SER A 251 -8.81 8.47 8.17
CA SER A 251 -7.53 7.76 8.28
C SER A 251 -6.93 7.81 9.70
N ALA A 252 -7.14 8.90 10.44
CA ALA A 252 -6.66 9.06 11.81
C ALA A 252 -7.29 8.05 12.78
N ILE A 253 -8.54 7.64 12.52
CA ILE A 253 -9.29 6.67 13.35
C ILE A 253 -8.78 5.25 13.09
N ILE A 254 -8.43 4.94 11.83
CA ILE A 254 -7.77 3.68 11.48
C ILE A 254 -6.38 3.61 12.13
N ARG A 255 -5.61 4.71 12.14
CA ARG A 255 -4.32 4.76 12.86
C ARG A 255 -4.48 4.61 14.37
N SER A 256 -5.39 5.35 15.01
CA SER A 256 -5.59 5.25 16.47
C SER A 256 -6.15 3.90 16.93
N SER A 257 -6.83 3.16 16.03
CA SER A 257 -7.26 1.78 16.30
C SER A 257 -6.10 0.80 16.53
N GLN A 258 -4.89 1.10 16.04
CA GLN A 258 -3.69 0.27 16.18
C GLN A 258 -2.94 0.57 17.50
N GLY A 259 -3.67 0.59 18.63
CA GLY A 259 -3.19 1.09 19.93
C GLY A 259 -2.00 0.34 20.56
N HIS A 260 -1.49 -0.72 19.92
CA HIS A 260 -0.26 -1.40 20.27
C HIS A 260 0.78 -1.13 19.17
N HIS A 261 2.07 -1.01 19.50
CA HIS A 261 3.16 -0.84 18.52
C HIS A 261 3.36 -2.04 17.55
N PHE A 262 2.40 -2.96 17.51
CA PHE A 262 2.42 -4.20 16.75
C PHE A 262 1.14 -4.39 15.95
N VAL A 263 1.28 -4.80 14.69
CA VAL A 263 0.18 -5.22 13.82
C VAL A 263 0.36 -6.70 13.51
N ASP A 264 -0.71 -7.49 13.67
CA ASP A 264 -0.72 -8.90 13.28
C ASP A 264 -0.91 -9.01 11.76
N PRO A 265 0.09 -9.53 11.01
CA PRO A 265 -0.04 -9.67 9.56
C PRO A 265 -1.06 -10.76 9.16
N SER A 266 -1.47 -11.64 10.06
CA SER A 266 -2.43 -12.71 9.77
C SER A 266 -3.90 -12.26 9.74
N ALA A 267 -4.18 -10.98 10.00
CA ALA A 267 -5.50 -10.37 10.02
C ALA A 267 -6.54 -11.17 10.84
N PRO A 268 -6.29 -11.45 12.13
CA PRO A 268 -7.10 -12.37 12.91
C PRO A 268 -8.52 -11.87 13.23
N THR A 269 -8.79 -10.57 13.11
CA THR A 269 -10.12 -9.95 13.24
C THR A 269 -10.40 -8.94 12.11
N LEU A 270 -11.65 -8.46 12.04
CA LEU A 270 -12.07 -7.41 11.11
C LEU A 270 -11.30 -6.11 11.27
N ARG A 271 -10.83 -5.78 12.49
CA ARG A 271 -10.00 -4.59 12.74
C ARG A 271 -8.68 -4.66 11.98
N GLU A 272 -7.94 -5.75 12.10
CA GLU A 272 -6.67 -5.91 11.39
C GLU A 272 -6.91 -6.05 9.88
N ALA A 273 -7.97 -6.75 9.46
CA ALA A 273 -8.34 -6.81 8.05
C ALA A 273 -8.61 -5.41 7.46
N ALA A 274 -9.36 -4.54 8.16
CA ALA A 274 -9.60 -3.17 7.74
C ALA A 274 -8.31 -2.35 7.69
N PHE A 275 -7.38 -2.53 8.63
CA PHE A 275 -6.05 -1.91 8.56
C PHE A 275 -5.28 -2.35 7.30
N TRP A 276 -5.31 -3.64 6.94
CA TRP A 276 -4.63 -4.12 5.73
C TRP A 276 -5.26 -3.61 4.42
N VAL A 277 -6.59 -3.43 4.39
CA VAL A 277 -7.27 -2.72 3.29
C VAL A 277 -6.83 -1.26 3.21
N TYR A 278 -6.79 -0.57 4.36
CA TYR A 278 -6.33 0.82 4.46
C TYR A 278 -4.90 1.00 3.95
N VAL A 279 -3.96 0.14 4.35
CA VAL A 279 -2.56 0.16 3.84
C VAL A 279 -2.54 0.05 2.30
N ARG A 280 -3.40 -0.78 1.69
CA ARG A 280 -3.53 -0.87 0.23
C ARG A 280 -4.09 0.41 -0.40
N GLN A 281 -5.07 1.05 0.24
CA GLN A 281 -5.63 2.32 -0.23
C GLN A 281 -4.61 3.46 -0.15
N CYS A 282 -3.77 3.50 0.91
CA CYS A 282 -2.66 4.44 1.00
C CYS A 282 -1.65 4.29 -0.14
N LEU A 283 -1.41 3.08 -0.65
CA LEU A 283 -0.51 2.85 -1.80
C LEU A 283 -1.03 3.51 -3.09
N TYR A 284 -2.35 3.50 -3.32
CA TYR A 284 -2.97 4.22 -4.44
C TYR A 284 -2.66 5.71 -4.35
N ASN A 285 -3.08 6.33 -3.25
CA ASN A 285 -2.89 7.76 -2.99
C ASN A 285 -1.43 8.19 -3.08
N ALA A 286 -0.53 7.46 -2.43
CA ALA A 286 0.90 7.74 -2.41
C ALA A 286 1.51 7.74 -3.82
N THR A 287 1.14 6.76 -4.64
CA THR A 287 1.74 6.59 -5.98
C THR A 287 1.17 7.60 -6.98
N ILE A 288 -0.15 7.82 -6.96
CA ILE A 288 -0.81 8.76 -7.86
C ILE A 288 -0.43 10.22 -7.53
N ASN A 289 -0.31 10.57 -6.24
CA ASN A 289 0.03 11.94 -5.81
C ASN A 289 1.55 12.14 -5.59
N GLN A 290 2.38 11.10 -5.74
CA GLN A 290 3.84 11.09 -5.48
C GLN A 290 4.22 11.64 -4.09
N GLN A 291 3.54 11.14 -3.06
CA GLN A 291 3.71 11.55 -1.66
C GLN A 291 3.91 10.33 -0.75
N PRO A 292 4.51 10.47 0.44
CA PRO A 292 4.56 9.40 1.44
C PRO A 292 3.15 8.87 1.75
N PRO A 293 2.97 7.55 1.93
CA PRO A 293 1.68 6.99 2.33
C PRO A 293 1.38 7.38 3.79
N ASP A 294 0.11 7.67 4.09
CA ASP A 294 -0.38 8.03 5.43
C ASP A 294 -0.40 6.82 6.39
N ILE A 295 0.76 6.23 6.68
CA ILE A 295 0.92 5.02 7.48
C ILE A 295 1.91 5.30 8.61
N ASP A 296 1.57 4.89 9.83
CA ASP A 296 2.52 4.91 10.94
C ASP A 296 3.55 3.78 10.79
N PHE A 297 4.74 4.13 10.30
CA PHE A 297 5.88 3.21 10.18
C PHE A 297 6.64 2.97 11.50
N SER A 298 6.18 3.53 12.63
CA SER A 298 6.64 3.11 13.97
C SER A 298 6.13 1.72 14.36
N LEU A 299 4.97 1.33 13.78
CA LEU A 299 4.37 0.01 13.91
C LEU A 299 5.27 -1.11 13.38
N LYS A 300 5.23 -2.27 14.03
CA LYS A 300 6.02 -3.45 13.68
C LYS A 300 5.12 -4.64 13.40
N LEU A 301 5.46 -5.46 12.41
CA LEU A 301 4.73 -6.71 12.18
C LEU A 301 5.10 -7.72 13.28
N HIS A 302 4.09 -8.25 13.97
CA HIS A 302 4.29 -9.31 14.96
C HIS A 302 3.04 -10.20 15.08
N PRO A 303 3.18 -11.54 15.04
CA PRO A 303 4.42 -12.30 14.79
C PRO A 303 4.92 -12.11 13.36
N SER A 304 6.19 -12.42 13.08
CA SER A 304 6.63 -12.52 11.68
C SER A 304 6.10 -13.83 11.07
N PRO A 305 5.77 -13.89 9.76
CA PRO A 305 5.14 -15.06 9.15
C PRO A 305 5.96 -16.35 9.34
N GLY A 306 7.29 -16.28 9.24
CA GLY A 306 8.19 -17.42 9.48
C GLY A 306 8.28 -17.91 10.94
N GLN A 307 7.71 -17.19 11.91
CA GLN A 307 7.59 -17.65 13.31
C GLN A 307 6.25 -18.32 13.60
N MET A 308 5.23 -18.10 12.76
CA MET A 308 3.93 -18.74 12.90
C MET A 308 4.03 -20.24 12.60
N ARG A 309 3.37 -21.06 13.42
CA ARG A 309 3.36 -22.52 13.26
C ARG A 309 2.01 -22.98 12.73
N ASP A 310 2.05 -23.89 11.76
CA ASP A 310 0.85 -24.56 11.26
C ASP A 310 0.39 -25.62 12.27
N ALA A 311 -0.36 -25.16 13.28
CA ALA A 311 -0.85 -25.98 14.39
C ALA A 311 -2.30 -26.47 14.19
N HIS A 312 -2.99 -25.98 13.15
CA HIS A 312 -4.40 -26.23 12.90
C HIS A 312 -4.71 -25.95 11.41
N PRO A 313 -5.64 -26.64 10.73
CA PRO A 313 -5.93 -26.38 9.31
C PRO A 313 -6.27 -24.92 8.96
N LEU A 314 -6.85 -24.16 9.90
CA LEU A 314 -7.11 -22.71 9.74
C LEU A 314 -5.86 -21.83 9.98
N ALA A 315 -4.84 -22.33 10.68
CA ALA A 315 -3.57 -21.64 10.88
C ALA A 315 -2.82 -21.48 9.54
N ARG A 316 -2.95 -22.44 8.61
CA ARG A 316 -2.48 -22.29 7.23
C ARG A 316 -3.07 -21.05 6.56
N LEU A 317 -4.38 -20.82 6.60
CA LEU A 317 -4.99 -19.63 5.99
C LEU A 317 -4.40 -18.34 6.60
N ARG A 318 -4.28 -18.29 7.93
CA ARG A 318 -3.63 -17.16 8.64
C ARG A 318 -2.16 -16.97 8.25
N LEU A 319 -1.42 -18.05 7.99
CA LEU A 319 -0.03 -18.01 7.52
C LEU A 319 0.05 -17.45 6.08
N GLU A 320 -0.84 -17.88 5.18
CA GLU A 320 -0.94 -17.35 3.82
C GLU A 320 -1.27 -15.84 3.85
N THR A 321 -2.26 -15.43 4.66
CA THR A 321 -2.58 -14.00 4.91
C THR A 321 -1.35 -13.24 5.42
N ALA A 322 -0.61 -13.80 6.38
CA ALA A 322 0.57 -13.18 6.97
C ALA A 322 1.70 -12.95 5.96
N TRP A 323 1.98 -13.92 5.08
CA TRP A 323 2.98 -13.77 4.02
C TRP A 323 2.59 -12.73 2.98
N ALA A 324 1.30 -12.65 2.62
CA ALA A 324 0.80 -11.65 1.66
C ALA A 324 0.84 -10.22 2.23
N ASN A 325 0.38 -10.05 3.48
CA ASN A 325 0.44 -8.77 4.19
C ASN A 325 1.88 -8.32 4.48
N GLN A 326 2.82 -9.25 4.71
CA GLN A 326 4.25 -8.89 4.81
C GLN A 326 4.78 -8.25 3.52
N MET A 327 4.39 -8.76 2.33
CA MET A 327 4.77 -8.13 1.06
C MET A 327 4.12 -6.75 0.89
N THR A 328 2.85 -6.62 1.29
CA THR A 328 2.12 -5.33 1.30
C THR A 328 2.86 -4.30 2.17
N TRP A 329 3.31 -4.68 3.36
CA TRP A 329 4.09 -3.82 4.25
C TRP A 329 5.48 -3.47 3.70
N ASN A 330 6.16 -4.44 3.10
CA ASN A 330 7.45 -4.22 2.45
C ASN A 330 7.32 -3.21 1.30
N LEU A 331 6.27 -3.33 0.47
CA LEU A 331 5.95 -2.36 -0.57
C LEU A 331 5.63 -0.97 0.01
N ALA A 332 4.83 -0.88 1.08
CA ALA A 332 4.55 0.40 1.74
C ALA A 332 5.82 1.09 2.24
N ARG A 333 6.76 0.34 2.83
CA ARG A 333 8.07 0.86 3.24
C ARG A 333 8.94 1.32 2.05
N VAL A 334 8.88 0.63 0.92
CA VAL A 334 9.56 1.04 -0.32
C VAL A 334 8.95 2.33 -0.88
N VAL A 335 7.62 2.41 -0.98
CA VAL A 335 6.90 3.58 -1.47
C VAL A 335 7.17 4.79 -0.57
N ASN A 336 7.15 4.61 0.76
CA ASN A 336 7.57 5.66 1.70
C ASN A 336 8.99 6.14 1.41
N PHE A 337 9.97 5.23 1.34
CA PHE A 337 11.36 5.61 1.00
C PHE A 337 11.48 6.37 -0.33
N CYS A 338 10.67 6.03 -1.35
CA CYS A 338 10.73 6.68 -2.66
C CYS A 338 10.16 8.10 -2.66
N PHE A 339 9.13 8.37 -1.86
CA PHE A 339 8.44 9.68 -1.81
C PHE A 339 8.77 10.52 -0.57
N ASP A 340 9.51 9.99 0.40
CA ASP A 340 10.02 10.75 1.54
C ASP A 340 11.02 11.81 1.06
N GLY A 341 10.54 13.06 1.04
CA GLY A 341 11.25 14.23 0.54
C GLY A 341 12.01 15.01 1.62
N ASN A 342 11.89 14.62 2.90
CA ASN A 342 12.50 15.32 4.03
C ASN A 342 13.98 14.94 4.22
N GLU A 343 14.74 14.91 3.14
CA GLU A 343 16.14 14.50 3.15
C GLU A 343 17.06 15.48 3.92
N TYR A 344 17.20 15.29 5.23
CA TYR A 344 18.23 15.96 6.00
C TYR A 344 19.62 15.54 5.48
N PRO A 345 20.67 16.40 5.60
CA PRO A 345 22.00 16.11 5.05
C PRO A 345 22.60 14.76 5.49
N ASN A 346 22.31 14.33 6.72
CA ASN A 346 22.76 13.05 7.26
C ASN A 346 22.04 11.85 6.59
N GLU A 347 20.74 11.98 6.32
CA GLU A 347 19.93 10.90 5.73
C GLU A 347 20.29 10.64 4.27
N ARG A 348 20.70 11.69 3.54
CA ARG A 348 21.25 11.54 2.17
C ARG A 348 22.46 10.61 2.12
N ALA A 349 23.32 10.63 3.13
CA ALA A 349 24.48 9.74 3.21
C ALA A 349 24.07 8.29 3.45
N HIS A 350 22.97 8.06 4.17
CA HIS A 350 22.42 6.73 4.45
C HIS A 350 21.46 6.21 3.38
N ARG A 351 20.96 7.07 2.46
CA ARG A 351 20.01 6.69 1.40
C ARG A 351 20.45 5.47 0.56
N PRO A 352 21.73 5.30 0.15
CA PRO A 352 22.18 4.08 -0.55
C PRO A 352 22.11 2.81 0.31
N GLN A 353 22.42 2.93 1.61
CA GLN A 353 22.35 1.80 2.56
C GLN A 353 20.89 1.42 2.78
N ARG A 354 20.01 2.40 3.01
CA ARG A 354 18.58 2.18 3.17
C ARG A 354 17.91 1.60 1.92
N TRP A 355 18.35 2.00 0.74
CA TRP A 355 17.93 1.37 -0.52
C TRP A 355 18.30 -0.12 -0.57
N GLN A 356 19.54 -0.45 -0.20
CA GLN A 356 20.02 -1.84 -0.18
C GLN A 356 19.25 -2.68 0.86
N GLU A 357 19.03 -2.16 2.07
CA GLU A 357 18.20 -2.83 3.09
C GLU A 357 16.79 -3.17 2.58
N LEU A 358 16.17 -2.24 1.84
CA LEU A 358 14.82 -2.44 1.28
C LEU A 358 14.83 -3.41 0.10
N TRP A 359 15.87 -3.39 -0.73
CA TRP A 359 16.07 -4.39 -1.78
C TRP A 359 16.23 -5.79 -1.18
N ASP A 360 17.13 -5.95 -0.22
CA ASP A 360 17.41 -7.23 0.44
C ASP A 360 16.18 -7.75 1.20
N LEU A 361 15.39 -6.87 1.81
CA LEU A 361 14.11 -7.20 2.44
C LEU A 361 13.08 -7.78 1.43
N VAL A 362 12.95 -7.17 0.26
CA VAL A 362 12.03 -7.60 -0.80
C VAL A 362 12.51 -8.92 -1.43
N GLN A 363 13.82 -9.06 -1.66
CA GLN A 363 14.40 -10.31 -2.16
C GLN A 363 14.34 -11.45 -1.13
N LYS A 364 14.50 -11.15 0.17
CA LYS A 364 14.34 -12.12 1.24
C LYS A 364 12.92 -12.65 1.35
N TRP A 365 11.91 -11.79 1.19
CA TRP A 365 10.52 -12.24 1.10
C TRP A 365 10.32 -13.21 -0.08
N LEU A 366 10.91 -12.92 -1.26
CA LEU A 366 10.84 -13.82 -2.40
C LEU A 366 11.45 -15.20 -2.10
N GLN A 367 12.57 -15.24 -1.38
CA GLN A 367 13.29 -16.49 -1.04
C GLN A 367 12.59 -17.30 0.06
N ASP A 368 12.07 -16.65 1.10
CA ASP A 368 11.54 -17.32 2.28
C ASP A 368 10.04 -17.72 2.17
N ARG A 369 9.29 -17.15 1.21
CA ARG A 369 7.84 -17.36 1.10
C ARG A 369 7.45 -18.82 0.79
N PRO A 370 6.26 -19.29 1.23
CA PRO A 370 5.78 -20.64 0.93
C PRO A 370 5.67 -20.91 -0.58
N GLN A 371 5.89 -22.16 -0.97
CA GLN A 371 5.83 -22.57 -2.39
C GLN A 371 4.47 -22.31 -3.07
N GLY A 372 3.38 -22.16 -2.31
CA GLY A 372 2.06 -21.75 -2.83
C GLY A 372 2.07 -20.38 -3.52
N PHE A 373 3.00 -19.47 -3.14
CA PHE A 373 3.18 -18.16 -3.76
C PHE A 373 3.97 -18.21 -5.08
N ASN A 374 4.26 -19.39 -5.62
CA ASN A 374 4.77 -19.54 -6.98
C ASN A 374 3.60 -19.66 -7.97
N ALA A 375 3.82 -19.23 -9.21
CA ALA A 375 2.87 -19.48 -10.27
C ALA A 375 2.75 -20.99 -10.51
N ILE A 376 1.54 -21.47 -10.80
CA ILE A 376 1.30 -22.85 -11.27
C ILE A 376 1.64 -22.99 -12.76
N PHE A 377 1.73 -21.88 -13.48
CA PHE A 377 2.10 -21.83 -14.89
C PHE A 377 2.68 -20.44 -15.23
N GLU A 378 3.78 -20.43 -15.98
CA GLU A 378 4.34 -19.25 -16.65
C GLU A 378 4.55 -19.60 -18.12
N GLY A 379 3.75 -19.00 -19.00
CA GLY A 379 3.80 -19.21 -20.44
C GLY A 379 4.83 -18.29 -21.12
N PRO A 380 5.41 -18.70 -22.26
CA PRO A 380 6.23 -17.81 -23.07
C PRO A 380 5.40 -16.65 -23.61
N VAL A 381 6.03 -15.49 -23.84
CA VAL A 381 5.42 -14.43 -24.65
C VAL A 381 5.32 -14.95 -26.08
N ASP A 382 4.10 -15.12 -26.58
CA ASP A 382 3.83 -15.67 -27.91
C ASP A 382 3.69 -14.55 -28.98
N ASN A 383 3.41 -14.91 -30.23
CA ASN A 383 3.24 -13.91 -31.28
C ASN A 383 1.95 -13.08 -31.13
N GLN A 384 0.97 -13.51 -30.32
CA GLN A 384 -0.34 -12.84 -30.16
C GLN A 384 -0.37 -11.89 -28.96
N SER A 385 0.31 -12.22 -27.87
CA SER A 385 0.43 -11.46 -26.63
C SER A 385 1.77 -10.74 -26.55
N SER A 386 1.84 -9.56 -25.93
CA SER A 386 3.11 -8.92 -25.53
C SER A 386 3.41 -9.18 -24.04
N PHE A 387 2.48 -9.84 -23.32
CA PHE A 387 2.62 -10.24 -21.93
C PHE A 387 2.55 -11.77 -21.79
N PRO A 388 3.31 -12.38 -20.86
CA PRO A 388 3.22 -13.81 -20.57
C PRO A 388 1.90 -14.13 -19.88
N ASP A 389 1.38 -15.34 -20.08
CA ASP A 389 0.29 -15.85 -19.26
C ASP A 389 0.87 -16.41 -17.95
N ILE A 390 0.36 -15.96 -16.80
CA ILE A 390 0.87 -16.31 -15.46
C ILE A 390 -0.32 -16.65 -14.56
N TRP A 391 -0.45 -17.92 -14.15
CA TRP A 391 -1.55 -18.39 -13.30
C TRP A 391 -1.10 -18.72 -11.88
N PHE A 392 -1.94 -18.41 -10.90
CA PHE A 392 -1.75 -18.73 -9.48
C PHE A 392 -3.00 -19.44 -8.93
N THR A 393 -2.87 -20.06 -7.75
CA THR A 393 -4.00 -20.78 -7.13
C THR A 393 -4.99 -19.91 -6.35
N ALA A 394 -4.60 -18.69 -5.98
CA ALA A 394 -5.41 -17.82 -5.13
C ALA A 394 -5.08 -16.33 -5.30
N ASP A 395 -6.06 -15.47 -4.97
CA ASP A 395 -5.97 -14.01 -5.07
C ASP A 395 -4.74 -13.44 -4.34
N TRP A 396 -4.48 -13.89 -3.11
CA TRP A 396 -3.37 -13.41 -2.30
C TRP A 396 -1.98 -13.78 -2.85
N HIS A 397 -1.86 -14.89 -3.59
CA HIS A 397 -0.60 -15.25 -4.26
C HIS A 397 -0.29 -14.27 -5.41
N VAL A 398 -1.28 -14.04 -6.29
CA VAL A 398 -1.13 -13.21 -7.49
C VAL A 398 -1.02 -11.71 -7.15
N VAL A 399 -1.72 -11.25 -6.11
CA VAL A 399 -1.56 -9.87 -5.59
C VAL A 399 -0.20 -9.67 -4.93
N SER A 400 0.30 -10.64 -4.17
CA SER A 400 1.64 -10.56 -3.57
C SER A 400 2.74 -10.56 -4.62
N PHE A 401 2.57 -11.34 -5.70
CA PHE A 401 3.44 -11.26 -6.88
C PHE A 401 3.40 -9.88 -7.54
N GLY A 402 2.22 -9.28 -7.68
CA GLY A 402 2.05 -7.90 -8.14
C GLY A 402 2.80 -6.89 -7.26
N PHE A 403 2.63 -6.97 -5.94
CA PHE A 403 3.30 -6.08 -4.98
C PHE A 403 4.82 -6.29 -4.91
N TYR A 404 5.31 -7.51 -5.07
CA TYR A 404 6.75 -7.79 -5.21
C TYR A 404 7.32 -7.08 -6.45
N ASN A 405 6.69 -7.25 -7.62
CA ASN A 405 7.15 -6.61 -8.86
C ASN A 405 7.05 -5.08 -8.78
N PHE A 406 6.00 -4.55 -8.15
CA PHE A 406 5.85 -3.12 -7.89
C PHE A 406 6.98 -2.59 -6.98
N ALA A 407 7.32 -3.28 -5.90
CA ALA A 407 8.43 -2.90 -5.03
C ALA A 407 9.77 -2.88 -5.80
N CYS A 408 9.99 -3.85 -6.69
CA CYS A 408 11.16 -3.87 -7.57
C CYS A 408 11.18 -2.68 -8.55
N ILE A 409 10.05 -2.35 -9.19
CA ILE A 409 9.93 -1.17 -10.08
C ILE A 409 10.31 0.12 -9.34
N MET A 410 9.76 0.31 -8.13
CA MET A 410 10.04 1.48 -7.30
C MET A 410 11.52 1.55 -6.92
N LEU A 411 12.10 0.45 -6.43
CA LEU A 411 13.52 0.43 -6.04
C LEU A 411 14.45 0.63 -7.25
N LEU A 412 14.18 0.02 -8.40
CA LEU A 412 14.96 0.25 -9.62
C LEU A 412 14.89 1.71 -10.06
N ARG A 413 13.70 2.32 -9.99
CA ARG A 413 13.47 3.72 -10.38
C ARG A 413 14.16 4.72 -9.45
N TYR A 414 14.15 4.46 -8.15
CA TYR A 414 14.69 5.34 -7.10
C TYR A 414 16.08 4.92 -6.60
N LYS A 415 16.80 4.08 -7.36
CA LYS A 415 18.14 3.60 -7.01
C LYS A 415 19.14 4.75 -6.83
N PRO A 416 19.76 4.93 -5.65
CA PRO A 416 20.80 5.93 -5.44
C PRO A 416 22.04 5.62 -6.28
N GLY A 417 22.55 6.62 -6.99
CA GLY A 417 23.73 6.51 -7.82
C GLY A 417 24.00 7.80 -8.60
N PRO A 418 25.25 8.05 -9.03
CA PRO A 418 25.58 9.23 -9.78
C PRO A 418 24.99 9.15 -11.20
N LYS A 419 24.19 10.16 -11.58
CA LYS A 419 23.51 10.24 -12.88
C LYS A 419 24.47 10.65 -14.01
N PHE A 420 25.54 9.87 -14.23
CA PHE A 420 26.53 10.10 -15.30
C PHE A 420 26.12 9.55 -16.68
N ALA A 421 24.82 9.30 -16.90
CA ALA A 421 24.33 8.81 -18.18
C ALA A 421 23.96 10.00 -19.11
N ILE A 422 24.75 10.21 -20.16
CA ILE A 422 24.28 10.91 -21.36
C ILE A 422 23.17 10.03 -21.95
N ARG A 423 21.91 10.38 -21.67
CA ARG A 423 20.75 9.68 -22.24
C ARG A 423 20.68 9.99 -23.74
N ASN A 424 21.08 9.03 -24.57
CA ASN A 424 20.58 8.98 -25.94
C ASN A 424 19.06 8.78 -25.87
N VAL A 425 18.31 9.78 -26.31
CA VAL A 425 16.84 9.87 -26.18
C VAL A 425 16.12 8.67 -26.83
N SER A 426 16.80 7.97 -27.74
CA SER A 426 16.27 6.84 -28.54
C SER A 426 16.54 5.44 -27.97
N SER A 427 17.20 5.28 -26.82
CA SER A 427 17.57 3.96 -26.28
C SER A 427 17.27 3.80 -24.80
N LEU A 428 16.60 2.69 -24.46
CA LEU A 428 16.33 2.30 -23.07
C LEU A 428 17.63 1.89 -22.36
N SER A 429 17.74 2.22 -21.07
CA SER A 429 18.86 1.75 -20.25
C SER A 429 18.64 0.30 -19.76
N PRO A 430 19.69 -0.41 -19.30
CA PRO A 430 19.54 -1.72 -18.66
C PRO A 430 18.56 -1.72 -17.46
N THR A 431 18.46 -0.59 -16.74
CA THR A 431 17.49 -0.40 -15.65
C THR A 431 16.07 -0.25 -16.19
N ASP A 432 15.87 0.50 -17.27
CA ASP A 432 14.56 0.66 -17.91
C ASP A 432 14.03 -0.69 -18.44
N HIS A 433 14.92 -1.55 -18.97
CA HIS A 433 14.58 -2.93 -19.35
C HIS A 433 14.17 -3.81 -18.15
N GLN A 434 14.82 -3.67 -17.00
CA GLN A 434 14.42 -4.40 -15.78
C GLN A 434 13.06 -3.91 -15.26
N ILE A 435 12.81 -2.60 -15.28
CA ILE A 435 11.51 -2.01 -14.94
C ILE A 435 10.41 -2.57 -15.86
N LEU A 436 10.64 -2.61 -17.18
CA LEU A 436 9.71 -3.20 -18.15
C LEU A 436 9.48 -4.70 -17.92
N SER A 437 10.51 -5.46 -17.51
CA SER A 437 10.36 -6.88 -17.17
C SER A 437 9.34 -7.09 -16.02
N HIS A 438 9.48 -6.31 -14.94
CA HIS A 438 8.53 -6.33 -13.83
C HIS A 438 7.14 -5.81 -14.22
N ALA A 439 7.07 -4.77 -15.07
CA ALA A 439 5.80 -4.24 -15.57
C ALA A 439 5.02 -5.27 -16.39
N ARG A 440 5.72 -5.98 -17.29
CA ARG A 440 5.15 -7.09 -18.10
C ARG A 440 4.70 -8.26 -17.25
N ALA A 441 5.40 -8.56 -16.15
CA ALA A 441 4.97 -9.57 -15.18
C ALA A 441 3.65 -9.17 -14.50
N ILE A 442 3.51 -7.91 -14.06
CA ILE A 442 2.25 -7.39 -13.48
C ILE A 442 1.12 -7.43 -14.53
N CYS A 443 1.37 -6.97 -15.76
CA CYS A 443 0.36 -6.96 -16.83
C CYS A 443 -0.06 -8.37 -17.26
N GLY A 444 0.90 -9.30 -17.36
CA GLY A 444 0.66 -10.71 -17.69
C GLY A 444 -0.19 -11.42 -16.64
N ALA A 445 0.18 -11.30 -15.37
CA ALA A 445 -0.62 -11.81 -14.25
C ALA A 445 -2.02 -11.14 -14.18
N SER A 446 -2.12 -9.83 -14.45
CA SER A 446 -3.40 -9.11 -14.46
C SER A 446 -4.32 -9.58 -15.58
N LYS A 447 -3.79 -9.76 -16.79
CA LYS A 447 -4.50 -10.33 -17.95
C LYS A 447 -4.95 -11.78 -17.67
N SER A 448 -4.10 -12.54 -16.98
CA SER A 448 -4.32 -13.95 -16.64
C SER A 448 -5.30 -14.17 -15.48
N SER A 449 -5.53 -13.14 -14.67
CA SER A 449 -6.45 -13.15 -13.53
C SER A 449 -7.37 -11.91 -13.55
N PRO A 450 -8.22 -11.74 -14.59
CA PRO A 450 -9.02 -10.53 -14.81
C PRO A 450 -10.08 -10.28 -13.72
N GLU A 451 -10.31 -11.30 -12.89
CA GLU A 451 -11.22 -11.29 -11.75
C GLU A 451 -10.54 -10.79 -10.45
N THR A 452 -9.21 -10.83 -10.36
CA THR A 452 -8.47 -10.35 -9.19
C THR A 452 -8.18 -8.85 -9.32
N VAL A 453 -9.26 -8.05 -9.19
CA VAL A 453 -9.29 -6.59 -9.38
C VAL A 453 -8.10 -5.82 -8.77
N PRO A 454 -7.62 -6.11 -7.54
CA PRO A 454 -6.50 -5.37 -6.96
C PRO A 454 -5.17 -5.49 -7.71
N LEU A 455 -5.00 -6.49 -8.58
CA LEU A 455 -3.87 -6.52 -9.50
C LEU A 455 -4.03 -5.55 -10.68
N ALA A 456 -5.25 -5.38 -11.21
CA ALA A 456 -5.54 -4.34 -12.21
C ALA A 456 -5.41 -2.92 -11.61
N ILE A 457 -5.79 -2.74 -10.34
CA ILE A 457 -5.48 -1.51 -9.57
C ILE A 457 -3.95 -1.30 -9.46
N THR A 458 -3.17 -2.37 -9.30
CA THR A 458 -1.69 -2.29 -9.27
C THR A 458 -1.09 -1.91 -10.64
N VAL A 459 -1.71 -2.30 -11.76
CA VAL A 459 -1.39 -1.75 -13.10
C VAL A 459 -1.62 -0.24 -13.09
N CYS A 460 -2.77 0.23 -12.60
CA CYS A 460 -3.10 1.65 -12.50
C CYS A 460 -2.11 2.46 -11.63
N HIS A 461 -1.62 1.89 -10.52
CA HIS A 461 -0.56 2.53 -9.71
C HIS A 461 0.74 2.71 -10.50
N THR A 462 1.18 1.65 -11.19
CA THR A 462 2.55 1.53 -11.68
C THR A 462 2.76 2.11 -13.07
N ILE A 463 1.71 2.22 -13.88
CA ILE A 463 1.78 2.62 -15.29
C ILE A 463 2.42 4.00 -15.53
N PHE A 464 2.28 4.95 -14.61
CA PHE A 464 2.94 6.26 -14.74
C PHE A 464 4.49 6.19 -14.63
N ILE A 465 5.04 5.09 -14.13
CA ILE A 465 6.49 4.86 -13.99
C ILE A 465 7.06 4.17 -15.23
N TRP A 466 6.37 3.14 -15.73
CA TRP A 466 6.86 2.27 -16.82
C TRP A 466 6.18 2.48 -18.17
N GLY A 467 4.96 3.04 -18.21
CA GLY A 467 4.21 3.37 -19.43
C GLY A 467 5.02 4.21 -20.43
N PRO A 468 5.73 5.29 -20.02
CA PRO A 468 6.64 6.04 -20.89
C PRO A 468 7.75 5.20 -21.55
N LEU A 469 8.12 4.07 -20.93
CA LEU A 469 9.17 3.17 -21.44
C LEU A 469 8.63 2.16 -22.47
N VAL A 470 7.31 2.04 -22.62
CA VAL A 470 6.68 1.13 -23.59
C VAL A 470 6.78 1.74 -24.99
N LEU A 471 7.66 1.18 -25.83
CA LEU A 471 7.90 1.65 -27.19
C LEU A 471 7.13 0.87 -28.27
N ASP A 472 6.81 -0.41 -28.02
CA ASP A 472 6.11 -1.27 -28.98
C ASP A 472 4.62 -0.90 -29.09
N PRO A 473 4.09 -0.52 -30.27
CA PRO A 473 2.66 -0.26 -30.45
C PRO A 473 1.73 -1.43 -30.11
N LYS A 474 2.17 -2.68 -30.26
CA LYS A 474 1.36 -3.86 -29.88
C LYS A 474 1.23 -3.95 -28.36
N GLU A 475 2.35 -3.83 -27.63
CA GLU A 475 2.37 -3.75 -26.17
C GLU A 475 1.51 -2.57 -25.65
N ARG A 476 1.65 -1.38 -26.24
CA ARG A 476 0.79 -0.21 -25.93
C ARG A 476 -0.70 -0.52 -26.08
N GLY A 477 -1.09 -1.18 -27.17
CA GLY A 477 -2.47 -1.59 -27.42
C GLY A 477 -3.02 -2.51 -26.32
N GLN A 478 -2.22 -3.49 -25.87
CA GLN A 478 -2.64 -4.44 -24.83
C GLN A 478 -2.69 -3.83 -23.43
N VAL A 479 -1.83 -2.84 -23.12
CA VAL A 479 -1.98 -2.04 -21.88
C VAL A 479 -3.33 -1.31 -21.86
N VAL A 480 -3.71 -0.68 -22.99
CA VAL A 480 -5.00 0.02 -23.12
C VAL A 480 -6.16 -0.97 -23.04
N GLU A 481 -6.03 -2.17 -23.62
CA GLU A 481 -7.02 -3.24 -23.53
C GLU A 481 -7.26 -3.70 -22.08
N ILE A 482 -6.19 -3.94 -21.30
CA ILE A 482 -6.28 -4.31 -19.87
C ILE A 482 -7.08 -3.26 -19.10
N LEU A 483 -6.74 -1.97 -19.25
CA LEU A 483 -7.43 -0.87 -18.58
C LEU A 483 -8.90 -0.74 -19.04
N THR A 484 -9.15 -0.81 -20.35
CA THR A 484 -10.51 -0.71 -20.92
C THR A 484 -11.41 -1.85 -20.44
N ASN A 485 -10.89 -3.08 -20.38
CA ASN A 485 -11.62 -4.23 -19.86
C ASN A 485 -11.85 -4.13 -18.35
N PHE A 486 -10.90 -3.57 -17.60
CA PHE A 486 -11.06 -3.33 -16.16
C PHE A 486 -12.21 -2.35 -15.87
N GLU A 487 -12.25 -1.18 -16.53
CA GLU A 487 -13.35 -0.22 -16.38
C GLU A 487 -14.70 -0.76 -16.86
N LYS A 488 -14.70 -1.50 -17.97
CA LYS A 488 -15.92 -2.12 -18.51
C LYS A 488 -16.53 -3.12 -17.52
N ASN A 489 -15.72 -4.03 -16.98
CA ASN A 489 -16.19 -5.19 -16.21
C ASN A 489 -16.40 -4.85 -14.72
N HIS A 490 -15.55 -4.00 -14.15
CA HIS A 490 -15.52 -3.72 -12.69
C HIS A 490 -15.80 -2.25 -12.35
N VAL A 491 -16.17 -1.42 -13.33
CA VAL A 491 -16.59 0.00 -13.14
C VAL A 491 -15.47 0.92 -12.59
N TRP A 492 -14.22 0.44 -12.53
CA TRP A 492 -13.09 1.24 -12.05
C TRP A 492 -12.69 2.34 -13.06
N PRO A 493 -12.56 3.61 -12.67
CA PRO A 493 -12.28 4.69 -13.62
C PRO A 493 -10.82 4.67 -14.10
N THR A 494 -10.60 4.15 -15.32
CA THR A 494 -9.28 4.06 -15.99
C THR A 494 -9.13 5.04 -17.16
N THR A 495 -10.23 5.58 -17.69
CA THR A 495 -10.24 6.43 -18.90
C THR A 495 -9.24 7.59 -18.82
N TRP A 496 -9.11 8.25 -17.67
CA TRP A 496 -8.12 9.32 -17.46
C TRP A 496 -6.67 8.81 -17.53
N ILE A 497 -6.40 7.59 -17.04
CA ILE A 497 -5.10 6.90 -17.14
C ILE A 497 -4.80 6.57 -18.60
N ILE A 498 -5.77 6.01 -19.33
CA ILE A 498 -5.64 5.68 -20.75
C ILE A 498 -5.31 6.94 -21.57
N ASN A 499 -5.98 8.06 -21.28
CA ASN A 499 -5.73 9.33 -21.96
C ASN A 499 -4.33 9.86 -21.64
N ALA A 500 -3.97 9.99 -20.37
CA ALA A 500 -2.65 10.48 -19.95
C ALA A 500 -1.49 9.66 -20.54
N VAL A 501 -1.64 8.33 -20.62
CA VAL A 501 -0.62 7.44 -21.19
C VAL A 501 -0.60 7.51 -22.73
N LYS A 502 -1.74 7.70 -23.40
CA LYS A 502 -1.76 7.96 -24.86
C LYS A 502 -1.13 9.30 -25.23
N ASP A 503 -1.32 10.32 -24.40
CA ASP A 503 -0.72 11.65 -24.58
C ASP A 503 0.82 11.58 -24.43
N GLU A 504 1.31 10.90 -23.39
CA GLU A 504 2.75 10.59 -23.22
C GLU A 504 3.34 9.82 -24.41
N TRP A 505 2.56 8.93 -25.03
CA TRP A 505 2.95 8.18 -26.22
C TRP A 505 2.87 8.97 -27.54
N GLY A 506 2.30 10.18 -27.52
CA GLY A 506 2.07 11.01 -28.71
C GLY A 506 0.95 10.50 -29.63
N VAL A 507 -0.04 9.80 -29.07
CA VAL A 507 -1.14 9.13 -29.80
C VAL A 507 -2.50 9.82 -29.57
N SER A 508 -2.49 11.08 -29.09
CA SER A 508 -3.70 11.87 -28.85
C SER A 508 -4.58 11.95 -30.09
N ALA A 509 -5.88 11.71 -29.93
CA ALA A 509 -6.81 11.66 -31.06
C ALA A 509 -6.90 13.01 -31.78
N THR A 510 -6.76 13.00 -33.10
CA THR A 510 -7.15 14.13 -33.94
C THR A 510 -8.62 14.46 -33.64
N PRO A 511 -8.98 15.71 -33.30
CA PRO A 511 -10.38 16.09 -33.15
C PRO A 511 -11.10 15.76 -34.45
N ALA A 512 -12.21 15.02 -34.38
CA ALA A 512 -13.03 14.77 -35.55
C ALA A 512 -13.50 16.12 -36.10
N SER A 513 -13.07 16.47 -37.31
CA SER A 513 -13.47 17.70 -37.97
C SER A 513 -15.00 17.73 -38.07
N PRO A 514 -15.68 18.82 -37.63
CA PRO A 514 -17.12 18.93 -37.81
C PRO A 514 -17.41 19.06 -39.31
N THR A 515 -18.08 18.04 -39.86
CA THR A 515 -18.68 18.02 -41.20
C THR A 515 -20.16 18.32 -41.12
#